data_AF-A0A2P8KUH6-F1
#
_entry.id   AF-A0A2P8KUH6-F1
#
_cell.length_a   1.000
_cell.length_b   1.000
_cell.length_c   1.000
_cell.angle_alpha   90.00
_cell.angle_beta   90.00
_cell.angle_gamma   90.00
#
_symmetry.space_group_name_H-M   'P 1'
#
loop_
_entity.id
_entity.type
_entity.pdbx_description
1 polymer ?
#
loop_
_entity_poly.entity_id
_entity_poly.type
_entity_poly.pdbx_seq_one_letter_code
_entity_poly.pdbx_strand_id
1 'polypeptide(L)' 'MPKDPEGLKIWRALHDQWQETQERALAGRAELTSKQMACVKGTGPDPSASEIDAVEELERTAAKLAIEMDNFVRHRLG' A
#
# COMPACT_ATOMS: atom_id res chain seq x y z
N MET A 1 24.07 -13.95 -16.60
CA MET A 1 24.08 -13.61 -15.16
C MET A 1 23.15 -12.42 -14.95
N PRO A 2 22.43 -12.28 -13.81
CA PRO A 2 21.76 -11.02 -13.52
C PRO A 2 22.82 -9.90 -13.60
N LYS A 3 22.55 -8.87 -14.41
CA LYS A 3 23.52 -7.79 -14.67
C LYS A 3 23.83 -6.96 -13.41
N ASP A 4 22.99 -7.04 -12.39
CA ASP A 4 23.20 -6.43 -11.07
C ASP A 4 22.46 -7.24 -9.97
N PRO A 5 23.10 -8.27 -9.37
CA PRO A 5 22.48 -9.06 -8.30
C PRO A 5 22.21 -8.26 -7.03
N GLU A 6 22.96 -7.19 -6.77
CA GLU A 6 22.71 -6.32 -5.64
C GLU A 6 21.50 -5.41 -5.90
N GLY A 7 21.37 -4.92 -7.14
CA GLY A 7 20.20 -4.20 -7.58
C GLY A 7 18.92 -5.03 -7.45
N LEU A 8 18.96 -6.32 -7.79
CA LEU A 8 17.82 -7.23 -7.60
C LEU A 8 17.42 -7.41 -6.13
N LYS A 9 18.38 -7.42 -5.18
CA LYS A 9 18.05 -7.50 -3.75
C LYS A 9 17.34 -6.23 -3.26
N ILE A 10 17.82 -5.06 -3.70
CA ILE A 10 17.21 -3.77 -3.34
C ILE A 10 15.80 -3.68 -3.92
N TRP A 11 15.63 -4.03 -5.20
CA TRP A 11 14.31 -4.06 -5.84
C TRP A 11 13.36 -5.00 -5.11
N ARG A 12 13.83 -6.19 -4.70
CA ARG A 12 13.02 -7.14 -3.94
C ARG A 12 12.58 -6.56 -2.59
N ALA A 13 13.47 -5.90 -1.87
CA ALA A 13 13.11 -5.24 -0.61
C ALA A 13 12.04 -4.15 -0.80
N LEU A 14 12.16 -3.34 -1.86
CA LEU A 14 11.15 -2.34 -2.22
C LEU A 14 9.80 -3.00 -2.58
N HIS A 15 9.84 -4.08 -3.35
CA HIS A 15 8.66 -4.85 -3.72
C HIS A 15 7.96 -5.45 -2.49
N ASP A 16 8.72 -6.08 -1.60
CA ASP A 16 8.17 -6.69 -0.38
C ASP A 16 7.51 -5.62 0.51
N GLN A 17 8.13 -4.45 0.65
CA GLN A 17 7.56 -3.33 1.39
C GLN A 17 6.30 -2.75 0.72
N TRP A 18 6.32 -2.62 -0.61
CA TRP A 18 5.15 -2.18 -1.38
C TRP A 18 3.99 -3.15 -1.20
N GLN A 19 4.24 -4.44 -1.33
CA GLN A 19 3.23 -5.48 -1.23
C GLN A 19 2.59 -5.49 0.17
N GLU A 20 3.39 -5.47 1.23
CA GLU A 20 2.87 -5.42 2.61
C GLU A 20 1.98 -4.17 2.81
N THR A 21 2.46 -3.02 2.35
CA THR A 21 1.72 -1.75 2.48
C THR A 21 0.39 -1.81 1.72
N GLN A 22 0.41 -2.36 0.51
CA GLN A 22 -0.77 -2.51 -0.34
C GLN A 22 -1.80 -3.48 0.27
N GLU A 23 -1.36 -4.62 0.80
CA GLU A 23 -2.23 -5.59 1.48
C GLU A 23 -2.92 -4.95 2.70
N ARG A 24 -2.17 -4.18 3.49
CA ARG A 24 -2.71 -3.45 4.65
C ARG A 24 -3.70 -2.36 4.24
N ALA A 25 -3.41 -1.61 3.17
CA ALA A 25 -4.33 -0.61 2.62
C ALA A 25 -5.65 -1.25 2.17
N LEU A 26 -5.59 -2.36 1.44
CA LEU A 26 -6.76 -3.10 0.97
C LEU A 26 -7.60 -3.65 2.13
N ALA A 27 -6.96 -4.24 3.14
CA ALA A 27 -7.64 -4.73 4.33
C ALA A 27 -8.33 -3.58 5.09
N GLY A 28 -7.63 -2.47 5.29
CA GLY A 28 -8.19 -1.28 5.94
C GLY A 28 -9.37 -0.70 5.16
N ARG A 29 -9.28 -0.61 3.82
CA ARG A 29 -10.38 -0.13 2.98
C ARG A 29 -11.60 -1.04 3.05
N ALA A 30 -11.40 -2.36 3.10
CA ALA A 30 -12.49 -3.32 3.29
C ALA A 30 -13.15 -3.14 4.67
N GLU A 31 -12.38 -2.92 5.72
CA GLU A 31 -12.89 -2.64 7.06
C GLU A 31 -13.69 -1.33 7.13
N LEU A 32 -13.16 -0.24 6.56
CA LEU A 32 -13.86 1.04 6.45
C LEU A 32 -15.19 0.89 5.71
N THR A 33 -15.19 0.14 4.61
CA THR A 33 -16.41 -0.13 3.84
C THR A 33 -17.43 -0.89 4.68
N SER A 34 -16.98 -1.90 5.43
CA SER A 34 -17.86 -2.66 6.34
C SER A 34 -18.45 -1.77 7.45
N LYS A 35 -17.64 -0.89 8.06
CA LYS A 35 -18.09 0.08 9.06
C LYS A 35 -19.10 1.07 8.48
N GLN A 36 -18.83 1.61 7.29
CA GLN A 36 -19.75 2.50 6.57
C GLN A 36 -21.10 1.81 6.33
N MET A 37 -21.08 0.55 5.89
CA MET A 37 -22.30 -0.23 5.68
C MET A 37 -23.05 -0.50 6.98
N ALA A 38 -22.34 -0.76 8.09
CA ALA A 38 -22.96 -0.93 9.39
C ALA A 38 -23.60 0.37 9.89
N CYS A 39 -22.94 1.52 9.69
CA CYS A 39 -23.49 2.84 10.02
C CYS A 39 -24.76 3.14 9.24
N VAL A 40 -24.74 2.92 7.92
CA VAL A 40 -25.94 3.12 7.06
C VAL A 40 -27.12 2.24 7.50
N LYS A 41 -26.84 1.05 8.03
CA LYS A 41 -27.87 0.14 8.57
C LYS A 41 -28.28 0.47 10.02
N GLY A 42 -27.66 1.46 10.67
CA GLY A 42 -27.89 1.79 12.07
C GLY A 42 -27.37 0.74 13.06
N THR A 43 -26.48 -0.16 12.61
CA THR A 43 -25.95 -1.28 13.42
C THR A 43 -24.53 -1.05 13.91
N GLY A 44 -23.92 0.09 13.60
CA GLY A 44 -22.56 0.43 14.01
C GLY A 44 -22.27 1.93 13.85
N PRO A 45 -21.13 2.40 14.39
CA PRO A 45 -20.68 3.76 14.18
C PRO A 45 -20.12 3.96 12.77
N ASP A 46 -20.13 5.21 12.32
CA ASP A 46 -19.40 5.64 11.12
C ASP A 46 -17.89 5.48 11.34
N PRO A 47 -17.08 5.19 10.30
CA PRO A 47 -15.64 5.22 10.45
C PRO A 47 -15.16 6.62 10.88
N SER A 48 -14.22 6.66 11.81
CA SER A 48 -13.62 7.92 12.25
C SER A 48 -12.68 8.50 11.20
N ALA A 49 -12.51 9.82 11.21
CA ALA A 49 -11.55 10.51 10.35
C ALA A 49 -10.13 9.93 10.49
N SER A 50 -9.70 9.58 11.70
CA SER A 50 -8.39 8.97 11.93
C SER A 50 -8.23 7.59 11.28
N GLU A 51 -9.30 6.80 11.17
CA GLU A 51 -9.25 5.50 10.48
C GLU A 51 -9.19 5.69 8.97
N ILE A 52 -9.90 6.69 8.44
CA ILE A 52 -9.84 7.07 7.02
C ILE A 52 -8.43 7.56 6.68
N ASP A 53 -7.90 8.51 7.44
CA ASP A 53 -6.56 9.08 7.25
C ASP A 53 -5.47 8.00 7.29
N ALA A 54 -5.60 7.01 8.19
CA ALA A 54 -4.65 5.91 8.29
C ALA A 54 -4.63 5.03 7.03
N VAL A 55 -5.79 4.74 6.44
CA VAL A 55 -5.87 3.98 5.18
C VAL A 55 -5.35 4.82 4.01
N GLU A 56 -5.68 6.10 3.96
CA GLU A 56 -5.18 6.99 2.91
C GLU A 56 -3.65 7.16 2.93
N GLU A 57 -3.04 7.20 4.13
CA GLU A 57 -1.57 7.27 4.23
C GLU A 57 -0.91 5.96 3.79
N LEU A 58 -1.54 4.80 4.04
CA LEU A 58 -1.07 3.51 3.50
C LEU A 58 -1.16 3.49 1.97
N GLU A 59 -2.29 3.90 1.39
CA GLU A 59 -2.48 3.98 -0.06
C GLU A 59 -1.45 4.93 -0.71
N ARG A 60 -1.22 6.09 -0.09
CA ARG A 60 -0.20 7.06 -0.53
C ARG A 60 1.21 6.48 -0.44
N THR A 61 1.51 5.72 0.61
CA THR A 61 2.81 5.08 0.79
C THR A 61 3.03 3.98 -0.26
N ALA A 62 2.02 3.14 -0.52
CA ALA A 62 2.09 2.14 -1.58
C ALA A 62 2.32 2.80 -2.95
N ALA A 63 1.62 3.90 -3.26
CA ALA A 63 1.83 4.64 -4.51
C ALA A 63 3.26 5.20 -4.64
N LYS A 64 3.83 5.74 -3.55
CA LYS A 64 5.22 6.22 -3.54
C LYS A 64 6.21 5.08 -3.80
N LEU A 65 6.03 3.93 -3.15
CA LEU A 65 6.90 2.77 -3.34
C LEU A 65 6.82 2.22 -4.76
N ALA A 66 5.63 2.20 -5.38
CA ALA A 66 5.49 1.80 -6.78
C ALA A 66 6.28 2.73 -7.73
N ILE A 67 6.21 4.05 -7.51
CA ILE A 67 7.00 5.03 -8.27
C ILE A 67 8.51 4.80 -8.06
N GLU A 68 8.93 4.52 -6.83
CA GLU A 68 10.33 4.23 -6.52
C GLU A 68 10.82 2.96 -7.21
N MET A 69 10.03 1.90 -7.22
CA MET A 69 10.33 0.67 -7.94
C MET A 69 10.44 0.90 -9.45
N ASP A 70 9.51 1.65 -10.05
CA ASP A 70 9.55 1.99 -11.48
C ASP A 70 10.82 2.79 -11.83
N ASN A 71 11.16 3.79 -11.02
CA ASN A 71 12.39 4.57 -11.18
C ASN A 71 13.64 3.69 -11.01
N PHE A 72 13.64 2.79 -10.03
CA PHE A 72 14.74 1.86 -9.81
C PHE A 72 14.97 0.97 -11.02
N VAL A 73 13.90 0.38 -11.58
CA VAL A 73 14.00 -0.45 -12.78
C VAL A 73 14.54 0.38 -13.95
N ARG A 74 13.97 1.56 -14.23
CA ARG A 74 14.40 2.42 -15.35
C ARG A 74 15.86 2.87 -15.28
N HIS A 75 16.38 3.14 -14.09
CA HIS A 75 17.71 3.74 -13.93
C HIS A 75 18.82 2.74 -13.59
N ARG A 76 18.49 1.55 -13.08
CA ARG A 76 19.50 0.61 -12.57
C ARG A 76 19.42 -0.78 -13.19
N LEU A 77 18.23 -1.25 -13.56
CA LEU A 77 18.04 -2.58 -14.16
C LEU A 77 17.68 -2.54 -15.66
N GLY A 78 17.37 -1.36 -16.20
CA GLY A 78 16.97 -1.09 -17.59
C GLY A 78 18.11 -1.06 -18.60
#